data_AF-A0A4P9TD05-F1
#
_entry.id   AF-A0A4P9TD05-F1
#
_cell.length_a   1.000
_cell.length_b   1.000
_cell.length_c   1.000
_cell.angle_alpha   90.00
_cell.angle_beta   90.00
_cell.angle_gamma   90.00
#
_symmetry.space_group_name_H-M   'P 1'
#
loop_
_entity.id
_entity.type
_entity.pdbx_description
1 polymer ?
#
loop_
_entity_poly.entity_id
_entity_poly.type
_entity_poly.pdbx_seq_one_letter_code
_entity_poly.pdbx_strand_id
1 'polypeptide(L)'
;MRARVSWMNEVDDAILEYLRELETEAGHRISLPPTAVWYNLVEELEVLDRSQNTVSRRMNILDQASLLEKTDEDRGYYRITSKGIAYLDGELDASDLEFEEE
;
A
#
# COMPACT_ATOMS: atom_id res chain seq x y z
N MET A 1 7.85 12.06 10.98
CA MET A 1 8.47 12.07 9.62
C MET A 1 8.60 10.61 9.24
N ARG A 2 8.10 10.19 8.07
CA ARG A 2 8.18 8.78 7.67
C ARG A 2 9.64 8.38 7.44
N ALA A 3 10.02 7.17 7.86
CA ALA A 3 11.32 6.61 7.55
C ALA A 3 11.50 6.51 6.03
N ARG A 4 12.71 6.81 5.56
CA ARG A 4 13.05 6.76 4.14
C ARG A 4 13.89 5.52 3.87
N VAL A 5 13.42 4.70 2.93
CA VAL A 5 14.13 3.50 2.45
C VAL A 5 14.24 3.57 0.93
N SER A 6 15.28 2.96 0.37
CA SER A 6 15.62 3.06 -1.06
C SER A 6 14.62 2.39 -1.99
N TRP A 7 13.85 1.41 -1.50
CA TRP A 7 12.93 0.62 -2.30
C TRP A 7 11.54 1.26 -2.44
N MET A 8 11.17 2.19 -1.53
CA MET A 8 9.88 2.90 -1.55
C MET A 8 9.93 4.14 -2.45
N ASN A 9 8.80 4.44 -3.08
CA ASN A 9 8.58 5.64 -3.88
C ASN A 9 7.16 6.21 -3.65
N GLU A 10 6.83 7.29 -4.35
CA GLU A 10 5.56 8.01 -4.17
C GLU A 10 4.31 7.16 -4.44
N VAL A 11 4.42 6.10 -5.25
CA VAL A 11 3.30 5.21 -5.55
C VAL A 11 2.93 4.38 -4.31
N ASP A 12 3.91 3.99 -3.51
CA ASP A 12 3.68 3.20 -2.30
C ASP A 12 2.96 4.02 -1.23
N ASP A 13 3.42 5.26 -1.03
CA ASP A 13 2.80 6.21 -0.13
C ASP A 13 1.33 6.42 -0.52
N ALA A 14 1.06 6.70 -1.80
CA ALA A 14 -0.29 6.91 -2.30
C ALA A 14 -1.21 5.69 -2.13
N ILE A 15 -0.69 4.46 -2.35
CA ILE A 15 -1.45 3.23 -2.12
C ILE A 15 -1.80 3.06 -0.64
N LEU A 16 -0.82 3.23 0.24
CA LEU A 16 -1.01 3.07 1.69
C LEU A 16 -1.96 4.13 2.24
N GLU A 17 -1.80 5.38 1.83
CA GLU A 17 -2.69 6.49 2.21
C GLU A 17 -4.13 6.23 1.77
N TYR A 18 -4.33 5.87 0.50
CA TYR A 18 -5.66 5.56 -0.02
C TYR A 18 -6.34 4.41 0.74
N LEU A 19 -5.62 3.33 1.02
CA LEU A 19 -6.20 2.20 1.78
C LEU A 19 -6.46 2.53 3.25
N ARG A 20 -5.66 3.42 3.86
CA ARG A 20 -5.91 3.94 5.22
C ARG A 20 -7.17 4.80 5.26
N GLU A 21 -7.37 5.67 4.28
CA GLU A 21 -8.54 6.56 4.22
C GLU A 21 -9.86 5.81 4.08
N LEU A 22 -9.82 4.58 3.56
CA LEU A 22 -11.00 3.70 3.46
C LEU A 22 -11.35 2.96 4.75
N GLU A 23 -10.54 3.07 5.81
CA GLU A 23 -10.84 2.45 7.11
C GLU A 23 -12.17 3.00 7.65
N THR A 24 -13.08 2.10 8.04
CA THR A 24 -14.39 2.51 8.55
C THR A 24 -14.30 3.04 9.98
N GLU A 25 -15.33 3.76 10.43
CA GLU A 25 -15.44 4.22 11.83
C GLU A 25 -15.35 3.08 12.86
N ALA A 26 -15.66 1.84 12.47
CA ALA A 26 -15.55 0.65 13.30
C ALA A 26 -14.14 0.03 13.30
N GLY A 27 -13.15 0.66 12.64
CA GLY A 27 -11.79 0.15 12.48
C GLY A 27 -11.68 -1.00 11.48
N HIS A 28 -12.66 -1.13 10.57
CA HIS A 28 -12.59 -2.17 9.53
C HIS A 28 -11.79 -1.65 8.34
N ARG A 29 -10.67 -2.32 8.05
CA ARG A 29 -9.79 -2.00 6.92
C ARG A 29 -10.26 -2.74 5.67
N ILE A 30 -10.50 -1.98 4.61
CA ILE A 30 -11.07 -2.50 3.36
C ILE A 30 -9.99 -3.22 2.54
N SER A 31 -10.35 -4.38 1.98
CA SER A 31 -9.52 -5.07 1.00
C SER A 31 -9.93 -4.68 -0.42
N LEU A 32 -8.97 -4.33 -1.28
CA LEU A 32 -9.22 -4.00 -2.69
C LEU A 32 -8.24 -4.71 -3.64
N PRO A 33 -8.66 -5.07 -4.86
CA PRO A 33 -7.75 -5.57 -5.89
C PRO A 33 -6.98 -4.41 -6.56
N PRO A 34 -5.79 -4.67 -7.15
CA PRO A 34 -4.97 -3.64 -7.78
C PRO A 34 -5.68 -2.79 -8.83
N THR A 35 -6.59 -3.38 -9.60
CA THR A 35 -7.37 -2.65 -10.60
C THR A 35 -8.21 -1.53 -9.99
N ALA A 36 -8.84 -1.79 -8.83
CA ALA A 36 -9.67 -0.79 -8.17
C ALA A 36 -8.82 0.33 -7.56
N VAL A 37 -7.67 -0.01 -6.98
CA VAL A 37 -6.73 0.98 -6.43
C VAL A 37 -6.16 1.85 -7.55
N TRP A 38 -5.72 1.25 -8.66
CA TRP A 38 -5.22 1.97 -9.83
C TRP A 38 -6.26 2.91 -10.40
N TYR A 39 -7.49 2.43 -10.65
CA TYR A 39 -8.56 3.24 -11.21
C TYR A 39 -8.81 4.50 -10.37
N ASN A 40 -8.88 4.35 -9.05
CA ASN A 40 -9.13 5.51 -8.18
C ASN A 40 -7.92 6.46 -8.13
N LEU A 41 -6.70 5.95 -7.95
CA LEU A 41 -5.52 6.81 -7.81
C LEU A 41 -5.09 7.51 -9.11
N VAL A 42 -5.31 6.87 -10.27
CA VAL A 42 -4.81 7.34 -11.57
C VAL A 42 -5.92 7.95 -12.42
N GLU A 43 -7.06 7.29 -12.56
CA GLU A 43 -8.12 7.73 -13.49
C GLU A 43 -9.12 8.70 -12.83
N GLU A 44 -9.49 8.47 -11.56
CA GLU A 44 -10.50 9.30 -10.88
C GLU A 44 -9.90 10.48 -10.11
N LEU A 45 -8.89 10.23 -9.29
CA LEU A 45 -8.28 11.24 -8.42
C LEU A 45 -7.11 11.98 -9.11
N GLU A 46 -6.56 11.43 -10.19
CA GLU A 46 -5.43 11.98 -10.94
C GLU A 46 -4.20 12.33 -10.07
N VAL A 47 -4.01 11.63 -8.94
CA VAL A 47 -2.88 11.86 -8.00
C VAL A 47 -1.62 11.12 -8.41
N LEU A 48 -1.74 10.13 -9.29
CA LEU A 48 -0.64 9.37 -9.88
C LEU A 48 -0.76 9.32 -11.41
N ASP A 49 0.38 9.26 -12.09
CA ASP A 49 0.46 8.97 -13.53
C ASP A 49 1.28 7.69 -13.74
N ARG A 50 0.64 6.53 -13.52
CA ARG A 50 1.28 5.21 -13.58
C ARG A 50 0.35 4.16 -14.18
N SER A 51 0.95 3.16 -14.81
CA SER A 51 0.19 2.02 -15.34
C SER A 51 -0.41 1.16 -14.25
N GLN A 52 -1.51 0.48 -14.55
CA GLN A 52 -2.11 -0.53 -13.67
C GLN A 52 -1.11 -1.62 -13.26
N ASN A 53 -0.23 -2.04 -14.18
CA ASN A 53 0.81 -3.03 -13.90
C ASN A 53 1.81 -2.52 -12.86
N THR A 54 2.13 -1.22 -12.89
CA THR A 54 2.99 -0.59 -11.88
C THR A 54 2.33 -0.65 -10.51
N VAL A 55 1.07 -0.23 -10.39
CA VAL A 55 0.32 -0.28 -9.11
C VAL A 55 0.25 -1.70 -8.58
N SER A 56 -0.08 -2.67 -9.44
CA SER A 56 -0.11 -4.09 -9.07
C SER A 56 1.23 -4.60 -8.53
N ARG A 57 2.34 -4.29 -9.21
CA ARG A 57 3.69 -4.66 -8.74
C ARG A 57 4.00 -4.00 -7.39
N ARG A 58 3.68 -2.71 -7.20
CA ARG A 58 3.92 -2.02 -5.93
C ARG A 58 3.10 -2.60 -4.78
N MET A 59 1.84 -2.96 -5.02
CA MET A 59 1.02 -3.63 -4.00
C MET A 59 1.60 -4.98 -3.58
N ASN A 60 2.17 -5.76 -4.51
CA ASN A 60 2.85 -7.00 -4.16
C ASN A 60 4.15 -6.76 -3.37
N ILE A 61 4.94 -5.74 -3.74
CA ILE A 61 6.12 -5.33 -2.98
C ILE A 61 5.74 -4.92 -1.54
N LEU A 62 4.66 -4.15 -1.37
CA LEU A 62 4.17 -3.75 -0.06
C LEU A 62 3.66 -4.92 0.79
N ASP A 63 3.11 -5.96 0.16
CA ASP A 63 2.74 -7.21 0.81
C ASP A 63 3.98 -7.98 1.30
N GLN A 64 5.01 -8.11 0.46
CA GLN A 64 6.31 -8.67 0.87
C GLN A 64 6.94 -7.90 2.04
N ALA A 65 6.80 -6.57 2.05
CA ALA A 65 7.24 -5.70 3.14
C ALA A 65 6.37 -5.76 4.42
N SER A 66 5.27 -6.53 4.38
CA SER A 66 4.22 -6.61 5.41
C SER A 66 3.51 -5.28 5.71
N LEU A 67 3.55 -4.31 4.79
CA LEU A 67 2.80 -3.05 4.88
C LEU A 67 1.37 -3.21 4.34
N LEU A 68 1.20 -4.10 3.35
CA LEU A 68 -0.07 -4.68 2.96
C LEU A 68 -0.12 -6.16 3.32
N GLU A 69 -1.32 -6.74 3.27
CA GLU A 69 -1.57 -8.16 3.39
C GLU A 69 -2.50 -8.57 2.24
N LYS A 70 -2.10 -9.56 1.46
CA LYS A 70 -2.96 -10.21 0.47
C LYS A 70 -4.00 -11.10 1.18
N THR A 71 -5.25 -10.64 1.22
CA THR A 71 -6.35 -11.30 1.95
C THR A 71 -7.03 -12.41 1.17
N ASP A 72 -6.84 -12.46 -0.15
CA ASP A 72 -7.38 -13.49 -1.05
C ASP A 72 -6.35 -13.76 -2.16
N GLU A 73 -5.78 -14.96 -2.15
CA GLU A 73 -4.71 -15.36 -3.08
C GLU A 73 -5.19 -15.43 -4.53
N ASP A 74 -6.41 -15.95 -4.73
CA ASP A 74 -6.99 -16.18 -6.05
C ASP A 74 -7.48 -14.89 -6.70
N ARG A 75 -8.04 -13.99 -5.89
CA ARG A 75 -8.64 -12.73 -6.37
C ARG A 75 -7.71 -11.54 -6.26
N GLY A 76 -6.57 -11.68 -5.58
CA GLY A 76 -5.56 -10.65 -5.45
C GLY A 76 -6.05 -9.42 -4.68
N TYR A 77 -6.80 -9.62 -3.59
CA TYR A 77 -7.26 -8.52 -2.74
C TYR A 77 -6.21 -8.20 -1.68
N TYR A 78 -5.94 -6.91 -1.47
CA TYR A 78 -4.96 -6.44 -0.49
C TYR A 78 -5.59 -5.49 0.52
N ARG A 79 -5.10 -5.54 1.75
CA ARG A 79 -5.52 -4.70 2.87
C ARG A 79 -4.32 -4.10 3.57
N ILE A 80 -4.44 -2.86 4.06
CA ILE A 80 -3.38 -2.25 4.86
C ILE A 80 -3.22 -2.95 6.21
N THR A 81 -1.97 -3.22 6.60
CA THR A 81 -1.65 -3.85 7.89
C THR A 81 -1.49 -2.82 9.00
N SER A 82 -1.35 -3.28 10.24
CA SER A 82 -1.00 -2.38 11.34
C SER A 82 0.41 -1.80 11.16
N LYS A 83 1.33 -2.55 10.53
CA LYS A 83 2.67 -2.06 10.17
C LYS A 83 2.58 -0.95 9.10
N GLY A 84 1.70 -1.12 8.11
CA GLY A 84 1.41 -0.08 7.10
C GLY A 84 0.91 1.23 7.73
N ILE A 85 0.05 1.15 8.73
CA ILE A 85 -0.45 2.32 9.46
C ILE A 85 0.68 2.97 10.28
N ALA A 86 1.43 2.18 11.06
CA ALA A 86 2.58 2.67 11.83
C ALA A 86 3.63 3.36 10.95
N TYR A 87 3.86 2.84 9.74
CA TYR A 87 4.70 3.50 8.73
C TYR A 87 4.17 4.90 8.39
N LEU A 88 2.88 5.02 8.06
CA LEU A 88 2.27 6.29 7.70
C LEU A 88 2.28 7.31 8.83
N ASP A 89 2.15 6.83 10.07
CA ASP A 89 2.22 7.64 11.30
C ASP A 89 3.67 8.04 11.67
N GLY A 90 4.67 7.46 11.00
CA GLY A 90 6.09 7.73 11.24
C GLY A 90 6.58 7.11 12.54
N GLU A 91 5.99 5.99 12.95
CA GLU A 91 6.34 5.22 14.15
C GLU A 91 7.38 4.13 13.87
N LEU A 92 7.72 3.89 12.60
CA LEU A 92 8.73 2.92 12.18
C LEU A 92 10.04 3.61 11.80
N ASP A 93 11.15 2.94 12.12
CA ASP A 93 12.48 3.29 11.64
C ASP A 93 12.82 2.55 10.34
N ALA A 94 13.89 2.97 9.67
CA ALA A 94 14.30 2.36 8.39
C ALA A 94 14.59 0.85 8.50
N SER A 95 15.13 0.41 9.64
CA SER A 95 15.41 -1.01 9.92
C SER A 95 14.14 -1.87 10.02
N ASP A 96 13.00 -1.27 10.38
CA ASP A 96 11.71 -1.99 10.44
C ASP A 96 11.13 -2.24 9.04
N LEU A 97 11.64 -1.52 8.03
CA LEU A 97 11.19 -1.54 6.64
C LEU A 97 12.14 -2.31 5.72
N GLU A 98 13.18 -2.94 6.27
CA GLU A 98 14.06 -3.83 5.51
C GLU A 98 13.31 -5.12 5.14
N PHE A 99 13.29 -5.43 3.86
CA PHE A 99 12.94 -6.76 3.34
C PHE A 99 13.76 -7.01 2.07
N GLU A 100 14.06 -8.27 1.79
CA GLU A 100 14.80 -8.66 0.59
C GLU A 100 13.80 -8.86 -0.56
N GLU A 101 13.93 -8.08 -1.65
CA GLU A 101 13.18 -8.31 -2.90
C GLU A 101 13.76 -9.60 -3.52
N GLU A 102 13.06 -10.74 -3.37
CA GLU A 102 13.43 -12.03 -4.00
C GLU A 102 13.30 -12.01 -5.54
#